data_AF-A0A0A1X8J7-F1
#
_entry.id   AF-A0A0A1X8J7-F1
#
_cell.length_a   1.000
_cell.length_b   1.000
_cell.length_c   1.000
_cell.angle_alpha   90.00
_cell.angle_beta   90.00
_cell.angle_gamma   90.00
#
_symmetry.space_group_name_H-M   'P 1'
#
loop_
_entity.id
_entity.type
_entity.pdbx_description
1 polymer ?
#
loop_
_entity_poly.entity_id
_entity_poly.type
_entity_poly.pdbx_seq_one_letter_code
_entity_poly.pdbx_strand_id
1 'polypeptide(L)'
;MAKNMNSVGLFLAISLIGCLITLSHQETAPCALKKYNTGLVCVCNSHYCDYLDDPTPSEEFVFAAVSSSKAGLRFATTHGQFNLYKKYYIFDHDQLLGRSMQAPAGGSAQIEVDREKRWQKTQGFTGSISDSIEHILQNFPKTLQKHIYQSFFTELGIGVDFMRNLGSGVGEHYLKNSNAIFGSWERGEQFAHALLQNLEKDPNERINCNTLLDQEHGDAPMIANTTNHNEVYKQPLFYTMGHFTKFIAGGSVRIAADNKNPDVDALAFLKPDNSVVVVILNRNSFSVDVGIQDTYRGAVLFKIPPKSIHTVLYV
;
A
#
# COMPACT_ATOMS: atom_id res chain seq x y z
N MET A 1 19.08 -9.49 -82.26
CA MET A 1 19.22 -8.05 -82.55
C MET A 1 19.31 -7.29 -81.22
N ALA A 2 19.95 -6.13 -81.26
CA ALA A 2 20.57 -5.43 -80.15
C ALA A 2 19.64 -4.81 -79.09
N LYS A 3 20.11 -4.90 -77.84
CA LYS A 3 20.26 -3.87 -76.77
C LYS A 3 19.15 -2.83 -76.48
N ASN A 4 18.87 -2.74 -75.18
CA ASN A 4 18.84 -1.57 -74.25
C ASN A 4 17.52 -1.52 -73.46
N MET A 5 17.42 -1.09 -72.19
CA MET A 5 18.30 -0.78 -71.06
C MET A 5 17.34 -0.30 -69.92
N ASN A 6 17.76 -0.37 -68.65
CA ASN A 6 17.16 0.22 -67.42
C ASN A 6 16.09 -0.65 -66.72
N SER A 7 16.29 -1.27 -65.54
CA SER A 7 16.87 -0.91 -64.23
C SER A 7 15.81 -0.47 -63.20
N VAL A 8 15.94 -1.08 -62.01
CA VAL A 8 15.47 -0.62 -60.69
C VAL A 8 14.00 -0.90 -60.35
N GLY A 9 13.81 -1.69 -59.29
CA GLY A 9 12.51 -1.91 -58.65
C GLY A 9 12.51 -3.06 -57.65
N LEU A 10 13.44 -3.05 -56.70
CA LEU A 10 13.59 -4.00 -55.60
C LEU A 10 12.39 -3.88 -54.63
N PHE A 11 11.62 -4.95 -54.41
CA PHE A 11 10.74 -5.08 -53.24
C PHE A 11 10.89 -6.49 -52.63
N LEU A 12 11.93 -6.63 -51.79
CA LEU A 12 11.99 -7.68 -50.77
C LEU A 12 11.14 -7.21 -49.59
N ALA A 13 9.99 -7.84 -49.39
CA ALA A 13 9.17 -7.68 -48.20
C ALA A 13 9.90 -8.34 -47.01
N ILE A 14 10.77 -7.59 -46.34
CA ILE A 14 11.32 -7.98 -45.05
C ILE A 14 10.25 -7.65 -44.01
N SER A 15 9.53 -8.67 -43.57
CA SER A 15 8.65 -8.63 -42.41
C SER A 15 9.49 -8.41 -41.14
N LEU A 16 9.86 -7.17 -40.86
CA LEU A 16 10.25 -6.73 -39.52
C LEU A 16 9.00 -6.82 -38.64
N ILE A 17 8.81 -7.97 -38.01
CA ILE A 17 8.00 -8.07 -36.79
C ILE A 17 8.79 -7.28 -35.75
N GLY A 18 8.55 -5.97 -35.71
CA GLY A 18 8.88 -5.15 -34.59
C GLY A 18 8.18 -5.75 -33.38
N CYS A 19 8.94 -6.44 -32.54
CA CYS A 19 8.51 -6.75 -31.20
C CYS A 19 8.29 -5.40 -30.52
N LEU A 20 7.05 -4.91 -30.56
CA LEU A 20 6.58 -3.90 -29.62
C LEU A 20 6.71 -4.57 -28.26
N ILE A 21 7.88 -4.40 -27.65
CA ILE A 21 8.03 -4.50 -26.22
C ILE A 21 7.19 -3.34 -25.72
N THR A 22 5.92 -3.60 -25.45
CA THR A 22 5.19 -2.77 -24.51
C THR A 22 6.03 -2.81 -23.25
N LEU A 23 6.74 -1.72 -22.94
CA LEU A 23 7.26 -1.53 -21.60
C LEU A 23 6.02 -1.61 -20.72
N SER A 24 5.82 -2.76 -20.06
CA SER A 24 4.89 -2.86 -18.96
C SER A 24 5.38 -1.83 -17.96
N HIS A 25 4.69 -0.70 -17.89
CA HIS A 25 4.94 0.23 -16.80
C HIS A 25 4.57 -0.54 -15.55
N GLN A 26 5.57 -0.98 -14.81
CA GLN A 26 5.32 -1.71 -13.59
C GLN A 26 4.85 -0.67 -12.58
N GLU A 27 3.54 -0.58 -12.39
CA GLU A 27 2.87 0.37 -11.48
C GLU A 27 3.45 0.31 -10.05
N THR A 28 4.11 -0.79 -9.69
CA THR A 28 4.76 -0.97 -8.38
C THR A 28 6.07 -1.74 -8.52
N ALA A 29 7.17 -1.18 -7.99
CA ALA A 29 8.40 -1.94 -7.84
C ALA A 29 8.20 -2.96 -6.69
N PRO A 30 8.40 -4.26 -6.91
CA PRO A 30 7.95 -5.29 -5.98
C PRO A 30 8.82 -5.36 -4.74
N CYS A 31 8.27 -5.81 -3.61
CA CYS A 31 9.08 -6.02 -2.41
C CYS A 31 10.17 -7.10 -2.63
N ALA A 32 11.42 -6.77 -2.32
CA ALA A 32 12.49 -7.75 -2.14
C ALA A 32 12.32 -8.44 -0.77
N LEU A 33 11.43 -9.43 -0.71
CA LEU A 33 11.06 -10.11 0.53
C LEU A 33 12.24 -10.83 1.18
N LYS A 34 12.46 -10.57 2.47
CA LYS A 34 13.40 -11.29 3.33
C LYS A 34 12.66 -11.87 4.54
N LYS A 35 12.89 -13.16 4.79
CA LYS A 35 12.24 -13.90 5.87
C LYS A 35 13.07 -13.84 7.15
N TYR A 36 12.40 -13.53 8.25
CA TYR A 36 12.85 -13.66 9.63
C TYR A 36 11.99 -14.71 10.35
N ASN A 37 12.41 -15.11 11.55
CA ASN A 37 11.62 -16.02 12.40
C ASN A 37 10.25 -15.42 12.78
N THR A 38 10.16 -14.10 12.90
CA THR A 38 8.96 -13.36 13.32
C THR A 38 8.09 -12.86 12.17
N GLY A 39 8.57 -12.92 10.92
CA GLY A 39 7.78 -12.57 9.74
C GLY A 39 8.61 -12.13 8.55
N LEU A 40 8.06 -11.23 7.74
CA LEU A 40 8.61 -10.83 6.44
C LEU A 40 8.85 -9.32 6.37
N VAL A 41 10.03 -8.93 5.90
CA VAL A 41 10.41 -7.53 5.62
C VAL A 41 10.74 -7.36 4.16
N CYS A 42 10.84 -6.12 3.70
CA CYS A 42 11.34 -5.78 2.37
C CYS A 42 12.69 -5.10 2.49
N VAL A 43 13.67 -5.59 1.72
CA VAL A 43 15.03 -5.06 1.76
C VAL A 43 15.17 -3.93 0.75
N CYS A 44 15.68 -2.79 1.21
CA CYS A 44 16.14 -1.71 0.35
C CYS A 44 17.64 -1.52 0.54
N ASN A 45 18.36 -1.31 -0.57
CA ASN A 45 19.79 -1.03 -0.60
C ASN A 45 20.10 0.07 -1.63
N SER A 46 21.37 0.37 -1.85
CA SER A 46 21.82 1.41 -2.79
C SER A 46 21.38 1.24 -4.25
N HIS A 47 20.97 0.04 -4.66
CA HIS A 47 20.62 -0.31 -6.03
C HIS A 47 19.13 -0.57 -6.21
N TYR A 48 18.40 -0.83 -5.13
CA TYR A 48 17.03 -1.30 -5.20
C TYR A 48 16.22 -0.91 -3.96
N CYS A 49 14.99 -0.47 -4.21
CA CYS A 49 13.95 -0.37 -3.19
C CYS A 49 12.59 -0.54 -3.88
N ASP A 50 11.60 -1.09 -3.17
CA ASP A 50 10.22 -1.17 -3.63
C ASP A 50 9.52 0.19 -3.55
N TYR A 51 8.55 0.41 -4.43
CA TYR A 51 7.82 1.65 -4.58
C TYR A 51 6.37 1.35 -4.98
N LEU A 52 5.52 2.35 -4.79
CA LEU A 52 4.09 2.24 -5.06
C LEU A 52 3.64 3.49 -5.80
N ASP A 53 3.22 3.35 -7.06
CA ASP A 53 2.49 4.41 -7.73
C ASP A 53 1.04 4.46 -7.19
N ASP A 54 0.34 5.59 -7.37
CA ASP A 54 -1.09 5.68 -7.02
C ASP A 54 -1.93 5.04 -8.14
N PRO A 55 -2.60 3.89 -7.90
CA PRO A 55 -3.37 3.21 -8.92
C PRO A 55 -4.82 3.69 -8.97
N THR A 56 -5.17 4.84 -8.35
CA THR A 56 -6.52 5.41 -8.37
C THR A 56 -7.04 5.52 -9.81
N PRO A 57 -8.12 4.82 -10.18
CA PRO A 57 -8.66 4.88 -11.54
C PRO A 57 -9.23 6.25 -11.88
N SER A 58 -9.18 6.63 -13.16
CA SER A 58 -9.86 7.82 -13.70
C SER A 58 -11.21 7.51 -14.34
N GLU A 59 -11.48 6.24 -14.64
CA GLU A 59 -12.70 5.77 -15.29
C GLU A 59 -13.79 5.41 -14.27
N GLU A 60 -15.04 5.77 -14.58
CA GLU A 60 -16.18 5.37 -13.77
C GLU A 60 -16.38 3.85 -13.75
N PHE A 61 -16.91 3.34 -12.64
CA PHE A 61 -17.16 1.91 -12.41
C PHE A 61 -15.90 1.03 -12.38
N VAL A 62 -14.71 1.60 -12.50
CA VAL A 62 -13.43 0.89 -12.33
C VAL A 62 -12.95 1.08 -10.89
N PHE A 63 -12.35 0.04 -10.31
CA PHE A 63 -11.66 0.11 -9.03
C PHE A 63 -10.24 -0.42 -9.14
N ALA A 64 -9.37 0.08 -8.25
CA ALA A 64 -8.10 -0.53 -7.90
C ALA A 64 -8.10 -0.92 -6.42
N ALA A 65 -7.67 -2.13 -6.10
CA ALA A 65 -7.54 -2.63 -4.73
C ALA A 65 -6.07 -2.90 -4.43
N VAL A 66 -5.49 -2.10 -3.55
CA VAL A 66 -4.12 -2.25 -3.07
C VAL A 66 -4.15 -3.12 -1.82
N SER A 67 -3.30 -4.15 -1.74
CA SER A 67 -3.38 -5.20 -0.73
C SER A 67 -2.04 -5.52 -0.10
N SER A 68 -2.01 -5.63 1.23
CA SER A 68 -0.88 -6.14 2.00
C SER A 68 -1.33 -7.23 2.98
N SER A 69 -0.47 -8.21 3.27
CA SER A 69 -0.84 -9.34 4.13
C SER A 69 0.32 -9.92 4.93
N LYS A 70 -0.02 -10.64 6.01
CA LYS A 70 0.94 -11.40 6.82
C LYS A 70 1.77 -12.37 5.99
N ALA A 71 1.14 -13.00 4.99
CA ALA A 71 1.79 -14.00 4.13
C ALA A 71 2.75 -13.37 3.09
N GLY A 72 2.80 -12.04 2.98
CA GLY A 72 3.84 -11.36 2.18
C GLY A 72 3.34 -10.50 1.05
N LEU A 73 2.03 -10.25 0.91
CA LEU A 73 1.60 -9.19 -0.02
C LEU A 73 2.12 -7.85 0.48
N ARG A 74 2.63 -7.04 -0.44
CA ARG A 74 3.19 -5.71 -0.18
C ARG A 74 2.72 -4.80 -1.29
N PHE A 75 1.68 -4.01 -1.00
CA PHE A 75 1.02 -3.14 -1.97
C PHE A 75 0.71 -3.81 -3.31
N ALA A 76 0.24 -5.06 -3.26
CA ALA A 76 -0.18 -5.77 -4.46
C ALA A 76 -1.48 -5.16 -4.99
N THR A 77 -1.49 -4.73 -6.25
CA THR A 77 -2.65 -4.07 -6.86
C THR A 77 -3.50 -5.07 -7.64
N THR A 78 -4.81 -4.99 -7.47
CA THR A 78 -5.80 -5.73 -8.26
C THR A 78 -6.79 -4.76 -8.86
N HIS A 79 -7.00 -4.84 -10.16
CA HIS A 79 -7.93 -3.97 -10.88
C HIS A 79 -9.21 -4.71 -11.25
N GLY A 80 -10.31 -3.97 -11.35
CA GLY A 80 -11.58 -4.54 -11.76
C GLY A 80 -12.66 -3.50 -11.96
N GLN A 81 -13.87 -3.98 -12.14
CA GLN A 81 -15.07 -3.17 -12.31
C GLN A 81 -16.12 -3.51 -11.27
N PHE A 82 -16.91 -2.51 -10.87
CA PHE A 82 -18.11 -2.68 -10.07
C PHE A 82 -19.09 -3.57 -10.82
N ASN A 83 -19.35 -4.75 -10.25
CA ASN A 83 -20.25 -5.76 -10.80
C ASN A 83 -20.70 -6.69 -9.67
N LEU A 84 -21.97 -6.58 -9.29
CA LEU A 84 -22.60 -7.37 -8.23
C LEU A 84 -22.56 -8.89 -8.48
N TYR A 85 -22.43 -9.32 -9.73
CA TYR A 85 -22.42 -10.73 -10.12
C TYR A 85 -21.01 -11.31 -10.22
N LYS A 86 -19.97 -10.49 -10.04
CA LYS A 86 -18.58 -10.92 -10.11
C LYS A 86 -17.90 -10.75 -8.75
N LYS A 87 -17.37 -11.86 -8.22
CA LYS A 87 -16.50 -11.85 -7.04
C LYS A 87 -15.03 -11.83 -7.46
N TYR A 88 -14.27 -10.90 -6.90
CA TYR A 88 -12.83 -10.78 -7.06
C TYR A 88 -12.11 -11.51 -5.93
N TYR A 89 -11.13 -12.34 -6.27
CA TYR A 89 -10.38 -13.13 -5.30
C TYR A 89 -9.00 -12.50 -5.13
N ILE A 90 -8.72 -11.98 -3.93
CA ILE A 90 -7.40 -11.47 -3.59
C ILE A 90 -6.63 -12.61 -2.93
N PHE A 91 -5.62 -13.11 -3.64
CA PHE A 91 -4.77 -14.19 -3.16
C PHE A 91 -3.60 -13.63 -2.37
N ASP A 92 -3.30 -14.24 -1.23
CA ASP A 92 -2.08 -13.89 -0.50
C ASP A 92 -0.81 -14.40 -1.22
N HIS A 93 0.35 -13.94 -0.77
CA HIS A 93 1.61 -14.26 -1.43
C HIS A 93 1.96 -15.76 -1.39
N ASP A 94 1.59 -16.49 -0.34
CA ASP A 94 1.82 -17.95 -0.30
C ASP A 94 0.89 -18.69 -1.26
N GLN A 95 -0.35 -18.23 -1.42
CA GLN A 95 -1.29 -18.74 -2.42
C GLN A 95 -0.82 -18.46 -3.85
N LEU A 96 -0.31 -17.26 -4.12
CA LEU A 96 0.26 -16.89 -5.42
C LEU A 96 1.45 -17.78 -5.80
N LEU A 97 2.22 -18.25 -4.81
CA LEU A 97 3.31 -19.20 -5.00
C LEU A 97 2.88 -20.68 -4.98
N GLY A 98 1.58 -20.97 -4.86
CA GLY A 98 1.06 -22.34 -4.78
C GLY A 98 1.44 -23.09 -3.49
N ARG A 99 1.86 -22.37 -2.44
CA ARG A 99 2.26 -22.95 -1.15
C ARG A 99 1.08 -23.21 -0.21
N SER A 100 -0.06 -22.59 -0.49
CA SER A 100 -1.28 -22.71 0.28
C SER A 100 -2.48 -22.76 -0.66
N MET A 101 -3.53 -23.49 -0.26
CA MET A 101 -4.78 -23.56 -0.99
C MET A 101 -5.77 -22.52 -0.47
N GLN A 102 -6.65 -22.03 -1.34
CA GLN A 102 -7.68 -21.10 -0.95
C GLN A 102 -8.83 -21.83 -0.24
N ALA A 103 -8.92 -21.66 1.07
CA ALA A 103 -10.04 -22.17 1.87
C ALA A 103 -11.33 -21.36 1.63
N PRO A 104 -12.53 -21.91 1.87
CA PRO A 104 -13.78 -21.13 1.92
C PRO A 104 -13.65 -19.93 2.86
N ALA A 105 -14.41 -18.87 2.61
CA ALA A 105 -14.44 -17.74 3.53
C ALA A 105 -15.07 -18.20 4.86
N GLY A 106 -14.43 -17.83 5.98
CA GLY A 106 -14.91 -18.15 7.32
C GLY A 106 -15.89 -17.12 7.87
N GLY A 107 -16.02 -15.97 7.20
CA GLY A 107 -16.90 -14.88 7.57
C GLY A 107 -17.30 -14.03 6.37
N SER A 108 -18.16 -13.04 6.61
CA SER A 108 -18.62 -12.11 5.59
C SER A 108 -18.84 -10.71 6.15
N ALA A 109 -18.56 -9.67 5.38
CA ALA A 109 -18.86 -8.29 5.73
C ALA A 109 -19.58 -7.58 4.59
N GLN A 110 -20.47 -6.67 4.94
CA GLN A 110 -21.20 -5.82 3.99
C GLN A 110 -21.01 -4.37 4.43
N ILE A 111 -20.30 -3.60 3.60
CA ILE A 111 -19.93 -2.22 3.85
C ILE A 111 -20.78 -1.34 2.94
N GLU A 112 -21.65 -0.53 3.55
CA GLU A 112 -22.46 0.46 2.83
C GLU A 112 -21.76 1.82 2.87
N VAL A 113 -21.35 2.31 1.69
CA VAL A 113 -20.68 3.59 1.51
C VAL A 113 -21.69 4.65 1.07
N ASP A 114 -21.92 5.63 1.94
CA ASP A 114 -22.81 6.77 1.69
C ASP A 114 -21.98 8.06 1.64
N ARG A 115 -21.84 8.61 0.43
CA ARG A 115 -21.00 9.80 0.17
C ARG A 115 -21.63 11.09 0.68
N GLU A 116 -22.92 11.10 1.01
CA GLU A 116 -23.64 12.27 1.51
C GLU A 116 -23.50 12.43 3.02
N LYS A 117 -23.35 11.32 3.75
CA LYS A 117 -23.00 11.33 5.17
C LYS A 117 -21.52 11.67 5.34
N ARG A 118 -21.25 12.94 5.64
CA ARG A 118 -19.90 13.51 5.71
C ARG A 118 -19.53 13.94 7.12
N TRP A 119 -18.25 13.76 7.44
CA TRP A 119 -17.61 14.24 8.66
C TRP A 119 -16.51 15.25 8.32
N GLN A 120 -15.67 15.58 9.29
CA GLN A 120 -14.61 16.56 9.16
C GLN A 120 -13.50 16.13 8.18
N LYS A 121 -12.83 17.12 7.60
CA LYS A 121 -11.73 16.93 6.64
C LYS A 121 -10.48 16.45 7.37
N THR A 122 -9.68 15.62 6.70
CA THR A 122 -8.34 15.24 7.16
C THR A 122 -7.37 16.40 6.98
N GLN A 123 -6.41 16.54 7.89
CA GLN A 123 -5.29 17.50 7.74
C GLN A 123 -4.13 16.94 6.90
N GLY A 124 -4.19 15.65 6.55
CA GLY A 124 -3.05 14.91 6.01
C GLY A 124 -2.23 14.26 7.13
N PHE A 125 -1.22 13.50 6.75
CA PHE A 125 -0.39 12.73 7.67
C PHE A 125 1.03 13.25 7.67
N THR A 126 1.61 13.34 8.86
CA THR A 126 2.96 13.84 9.03
C THR A 126 3.92 12.73 9.41
N GLY A 127 5.10 12.71 8.82
CA GLY A 127 6.25 11.94 9.30
C GLY A 127 7.37 12.85 9.75
N SER A 128 8.24 12.36 10.63
CA SER A 128 9.45 13.08 11.00
C SER A 128 10.72 12.27 10.80
N ILE A 129 11.79 13.02 10.60
CA ILE A 129 13.16 12.57 10.76
C ILE A 129 13.74 13.41 11.90
N SER A 130 14.13 12.75 12.99
CA SER A 130 14.83 13.37 14.11
C SER A 130 16.33 13.46 13.82
N ASP A 131 17.05 14.29 14.58
CA ASP A 131 18.51 14.40 14.49
C ASP A 131 19.22 13.06 14.73
N SER A 132 18.63 12.17 15.56
CA SER A 132 19.14 10.81 15.77
C SER A 132 19.07 9.96 14.50
N ILE A 133 18.00 10.10 13.71
CA ILE A 133 17.86 9.41 12.43
C ILE A 133 18.84 9.97 11.42
N GLU A 134 18.98 11.31 11.37
CA GLU A 134 19.93 11.98 10.50
C GLU A 134 21.36 11.48 10.77
N HIS A 135 21.72 11.30 12.05
CA HIS A 135 23.01 10.76 12.46
C HIS A 135 23.23 9.31 12.01
N ILE A 136 22.21 8.44 12.11
CA ILE A 136 22.27 7.07 11.59
C ILE A 136 22.50 7.10 10.08
N LEU A 137 21.75 7.92 9.35
CA LEU A 137 21.77 8.02 7.89
C LEU A 137 23.12 8.49 7.33
N GLN A 138 23.89 9.28 8.07
CA GLN A 138 25.21 9.76 7.63
C GLN A 138 26.18 8.63 7.27
N ASN A 139 26.02 7.45 7.89
CA ASN A 139 26.87 6.29 7.64
C ASN A 139 26.45 5.46 6.42
N PHE A 140 25.27 5.72 5.84
CA PHE A 140 24.73 4.98 4.70
C PHE A 140 25.09 5.64 3.36
N PRO A 141 25.19 4.89 2.25
CA PRO A 141 25.38 5.47 0.93
C PRO A 141 24.29 6.50 0.56
N LYS A 142 24.67 7.57 -0.14
CA LYS A 142 23.75 8.65 -0.52
C LYS A 142 22.57 8.17 -1.39
N THR A 143 22.77 7.13 -2.19
CA THR A 143 21.70 6.49 -2.98
C THR A 143 20.69 5.79 -2.08
N LEU A 144 21.13 5.09 -1.05
CA LEU A 144 20.24 4.47 -0.06
C LEU A 144 19.52 5.51 0.81
N GLN A 145 20.21 6.58 1.23
CA GLN A 145 19.55 7.72 1.87
C GLN A 145 18.40 8.24 0.99
N LYS A 146 18.64 8.44 -0.31
CA LYS A 146 17.60 8.86 -1.26
C LYS A 146 16.42 7.87 -1.31
N HIS A 147 16.67 6.56 -1.36
CA HIS A 147 15.59 5.56 -1.31
C HIS A 147 14.73 5.67 -0.05
N ILE A 148 15.34 5.96 1.10
CA ILE A 148 14.64 6.16 2.37
C ILE A 148 13.74 7.40 2.30
N TYR A 149 14.28 8.55 1.89
CA TYR A 149 13.49 9.77 1.73
C TYR A 149 12.35 9.59 0.73
N GLN A 150 12.62 8.96 -0.41
CA GLN A 150 11.60 8.70 -1.44
C GLN A 150 10.48 7.80 -0.93
N SER A 151 10.81 6.80 -0.11
CA SER A 151 9.83 5.86 0.43
C SER A 151 8.79 6.53 1.34
N PHE A 152 9.15 7.63 2.02
CA PHE A 152 8.23 8.34 2.93
C PHE A 152 7.65 9.61 2.30
N PHE A 153 8.48 10.49 1.77
CA PHE A 153 8.12 11.90 1.55
C PHE A 153 7.87 12.25 0.07
N THR A 154 7.71 11.25 -0.79
CA THR A 154 7.47 11.48 -2.23
C THR A 154 6.30 10.65 -2.73
N GLU A 155 5.77 11.01 -3.89
CA GLU A 155 4.69 10.32 -4.57
C GLU A 155 5.03 8.87 -4.96
N LEU A 156 6.32 8.52 -5.07
CA LEU A 156 6.77 7.12 -5.29
C LEU A 156 6.64 6.27 -4.01
N GLY A 157 6.58 6.91 -2.84
CA GLY A 157 6.49 6.30 -1.53
C GLY A 157 5.08 6.37 -0.95
N ILE A 158 5.01 6.50 0.37
CA ILE A 158 3.76 6.55 1.12
C ILE A 158 3.25 7.97 1.41
N GLY A 159 3.89 9.00 0.86
CA GLY A 159 3.38 10.37 0.81
C GLY A 159 3.08 11.05 2.15
N VAL A 160 3.94 10.86 3.16
CA VAL A 160 3.81 11.62 4.42
C VAL A 160 4.40 13.03 4.29
N ASP A 161 3.72 14.02 4.86
CA ASP A 161 4.22 15.39 4.95
C ASP A 161 5.41 15.44 5.92
N PHE A 162 6.48 16.12 5.52
CA PHE A 162 7.69 16.21 6.34
C PHE A 162 7.53 17.23 7.48
N MET A 163 7.80 16.82 8.72
CA MET A 163 8.00 17.71 9.86
C MET A 163 9.30 17.42 10.61
N ARG A 164 9.99 18.48 11.04
CA ARG A 164 11.25 18.37 11.79
C ARG A 164 11.09 18.01 13.26
N ASN A 165 9.95 18.32 13.88
CA ASN A 165 9.78 18.13 15.33
C ASN A 165 8.40 17.57 15.65
N LEU A 166 8.38 16.56 16.52
CA LEU A 166 7.18 15.78 16.81
C LEU A 166 6.36 16.40 17.94
N GLY A 167 5.06 16.52 17.71
CA GLY A 167 4.06 16.62 18.79
C GLY A 167 3.67 15.21 19.28
N SER A 168 2.52 15.02 19.92
CA SER A 168 1.96 13.68 20.20
C SER A 168 1.13 13.17 19.02
N GLY A 169 1.14 11.86 18.73
CA GLY A 169 0.23 11.22 17.77
C GLY A 169 0.22 9.69 17.86
N VAL A 170 -0.61 9.02 17.05
CA VAL A 170 -0.89 7.57 17.18
C VAL A 170 0.37 6.72 17.27
N GLY A 171 1.28 6.83 16.29
CA GLY A 171 2.47 5.96 16.23
C GLY A 171 3.41 6.11 17.43
N GLU A 172 3.49 7.28 18.07
CA GLU A 172 4.30 7.48 19.27
C GLU A 172 3.74 6.62 20.42
N HIS A 173 2.41 6.61 20.62
CA HIS A 173 1.78 5.81 21.68
C HIS A 173 1.97 4.29 21.48
N TYR A 174 1.99 3.81 20.23
CA TYR A 174 2.11 2.38 19.93
C TYR A 174 3.55 1.86 19.92
N LEU A 175 4.51 2.70 19.52
CA LEU A 175 5.91 2.27 19.35
C LEU A 175 6.79 2.60 20.56
N LYS A 176 6.32 3.45 21.48
CA LYS A 176 7.05 3.84 22.68
C LYS A 176 7.48 2.63 23.50
N ASN A 177 8.79 2.56 23.79
CA ASN A 177 9.45 1.51 24.57
C ASN A 177 9.32 0.09 23.99
N SER A 178 9.12 -0.05 22.67
CA SER A 178 9.08 -1.36 22.01
C SER A 178 10.42 -1.67 21.32
N ASN A 179 11.01 -2.82 21.62
CA ASN A 179 12.20 -3.32 20.91
C ASN A 179 11.84 -3.65 19.45
N ALA A 180 12.76 -3.48 18.49
CA ALA A 180 12.50 -3.84 17.10
C ALA A 180 12.18 -5.35 16.95
N ILE A 181 11.09 -5.69 16.26
CA ILE A 181 10.76 -7.08 15.89
C ILE A 181 10.62 -7.14 14.37
N PHE A 182 11.62 -7.70 13.71
CA PHE A 182 11.68 -7.77 12.26
C PHE A 182 10.48 -8.50 11.66
N GLY A 183 9.78 -7.86 10.74
CA GLY A 183 8.69 -8.49 10.01
C GLY A 183 7.42 -8.73 10.83
N SER A 184 7.27 -8.13 12.02
CA SER A 184 6.09 -8.34 12.86
C SER A 184 4.81 -7.81 12.19
N TRP A 185 4.00 -8.72 11.66
CA TRP A 185 2.68 -8.37 11.12
C TRP A 185 1.75 -7.86 12.22
N GLU A 186 1.82 -8.46 13.41
CA GLU A 186 0.97 -8.11 14.54
C GLU A 186 1.07 -6.62 14.90
N ARG A 187 2.28 -6.04 14.85
CA ARG A 187 2.47 -4.60 15.10
C ARG A 187 1.81 -3.73 14.05
N GLY A 188 1.97 -4.09 12.77
CA GLY A 188 1.27 -3.43 11.68
C GLY A 188 -0.25 -3.55 11.84
N GLU A 189 -0.76 -4.73 12.20
CA GLU A 189 -2.19 -4.99 12.39
C GLU A 189 -2.78 -4.20 13.56
N GLN A 190 -2.08 -4.15 14.70
CA GLN A 190 -2.50 -3.36 15.86
C GLN A 190 -2.50 -1.86 15.55
N PHE A 191 -1.47 -1.37 14.85
CA PHE A 191 -1.42 0.02 14.39
C PHE A 191 -2.58 0.36 13.46
N ALA A 192 -2.88 -0.51 12.48
CA ALA A 192 -4.00 -0.32 11.56
C ALA A 192 -5.34 -0.21 12.31
N HIS A 193 -5.59 -1.14 13.22
CA HIS A 193 -6.82 -1.19 13.99
C HIS A 193 -7.00 0.07 14.84
N ALA A 194 -5.96 0.47 15.55
CA ALA A 194 -5.95 1.68 16.35
C ALA A 194 -6.20 2.93 15.52
N LEU A 195 -5.51 3.04 14.38
CA LEU A 195 -5.66 4.18 13.50
C LEU A 195 -7.07 4.26 12.90
N LEU A 196 -7.67 3.13 12.52
CA LEU A 196 -9.06 3.08 12.09
C LEU A 196 -10.00 3.58 13.20
N GLN A 197 -9.85 3.09 14.44
CA GLN A 197 -10.68 3.54 15.57
C GLN A 197 -10.50 5.03 15.89
N ASN A 198 -9.29 5.55 15.77
CA ASN A 198 -9.03 6.96 16.03
C ASN A 198 -9.58 7.84 14.90
N LEU A 199 -9.34 7.49 13.64
CA LEU A 199 -9.87 8.21 12.48
C LEU A 199 -11.41 8.19 12.41
N GLU A 200 -12.05 7.16 12.96
CA GLU A 200 -13.50 7.11 13.08
C GLU A 200 -14.04 8.18 14.05
N LYS A 201 -13.30 8.45 15.13
CA LYS A 201 -13.65 9.45 16.15
C LYS A 201 -13.19 10.86 15.77
N ASP A 202 -11.96 10.98 15.29
CA ASP A 202 -11.33 12.21 14.84
C ASP A 202 -10.42 11.94 13.61
N PRO A 203 -10.82 12.30 12.39
CA PRO A 203 -10.03 12.15 11.19
C PRO A 203 -8.96 13.25 11.05
N ASN A 204 -8.83 14.17 12.04
CA ASN A 204 -7.63 15.02 12.17
C ASN A 204 -6.52 14.34 12.98
N GLU A 205 -6.70 13.08 13.38
CA GLU A 205 -5.70 12.30 14.09
C GLU A 205 -4.36 12.33 13.35
N ARG A 206 -3.31 12.64 14.09
CA ARG A 206 -1.96 12.73 13.54
C ARG A 206 -1.30 11.37 13.65
N ILE A 207 -0.98 10.76 12.50
CA ILE A 207 0.05 9.72 12.52
C ILE A 207 1.36 10.42 12.85
N ASN A 208 2.02 9.94 13.88
CA ASN A 208 3.33 10.40 14.28
C ASN A 208 4.14 9.16 14.61
N CYS A 209 5.17 8.87 13.84
CA CYS A 209 6.14 7.83 14.18
C CYS A 209 7.53 8.26 13.74
N ASN A 210 8.54 7.75 14.44
CA ASN A 210 9.91 7.79 13.94
C ASN A 210 9.94 6.94 12.67
N THR A 211 10.23 7.57 11.53
CA THR A 211 10.17 6.93 10.20
C THR A 211 11.21 5.82 10.05
N LEU A 212 12.39 6.01 10.65
CA LEU A 212 13.51 5.07 10.66
C LEU A 212 14.07 4.98 12.08
N LEU A 213 14.45 3.80 12.52
CA LEU A 213 15.31 3.59 13.69
C LEU A 213 16.33 2.50 13.35
N ASP A 214 17.31 2.27 14.22
CA ASP A 214 18.09 1.03 14.17
C ASP A 214 17.50 -0.01 15.13
N GLN A 215 18.13 -1.18 15.20
CA GLN A 215 17.67 -2.30 16.03
C GLN A 215 17.71 -2.02 17.54
N GLU A 216 18.59 -1.13 17.99
CA GLU A 216 18.87 -0.88 19.41
C GLU A 216 17.94 0.21 19.97
N HIS A 217 17.46 1.12 19.12
CA HIS A 217 16.69 2.29 19.53
C HIS A 217 15.16 2.11 19.45
N GLY A 218 14.68 0.97 18.97
CA GLY A 218 13.27 0.59 19.02
C GLY A 218 12.65 0.26 17.66
N ASP A 219 11.34 0.04 17.64
CA ASP A 219 10.64 -0.29 16.40
C ASP A 219 10.20 0.95 15.60
N ALA A 220 10.25 0.83 14.29
CA ALA A 220 9.90 1.88 13.35
C ALA A 220 9.41 1.27 12.02
N PRO A 221 8.74 2.03 11.16
CA PRO A 221 8.34 1.55 9.84
C PRO A 221 9.52 1.06 8.99
N MET A 222 10.69 1.67 9.12
CA MET A 222 11.94 1.15 8.60
C MET A 222 12.96 0.92 9.70
N ILE A 223 13.75 -0.16 9.58
CA ILE A 223 14.88 -0.43 10.47
C ILE A 223 16.20 -0.41 9.68
N ALA A 224 17.15 0.39 10.12
CA ALA A 224 18.48 0.53 9.54
C ALA A 224 19.39 -0.66 9.94
N ASN A 225 20.10 -1.23 8.98
CA ASN A 225 21.16 -2.20 9.27
C ASN A 225 22.47 -1.48 9.62
N THR A 226 22.69 -1.21 10.89
CA THR A 226 23.89 -0.51 11.39
C THR A 226 25.13 -1.42 11.47
N THR A 227 25.01 -2.71 11.17
CA THR A 227 26.19 -3.60 11.11
C THR A 227 26.99 -3.39 9.82
N ASN A 228 26.31 -3.17 8.70
CA ASN A 228 26.96 -3.03 7.38
C ASN A 228 26.67 -1.69 6.67
N HIS A 229 25.71 -0.91 7.17
CA HIS A 229 25.28 0.37 6.62
C HIS A 229 24.88 0.35 5.13
N ASN A 230 24.49 -0.81 4.60
CA ASN A 230 24.19 -1.01 3.18
C ASN A 230 22.74 -1.39 2.90
N GLU A 231 21.96 -1.67 3.93
CA GLU A 231 20.57 -2.11 3.81
C GLU A 231 19.68 -1.45 4.86
N VAL A 232 18.42 -1.23 4.48
CA VAL A 232 17.33 -0.93 5.41
C VAL A 232 16.18 -1.90 5.18
N TYR A 233 15.41 -2.15 6.22
CA TYR A 233 14.34 -3.12 6.22
C TYR A 233 13.01 -2.41 6.43
N LYS A 234 12.13 -2.40 5.41
CA LYS A 234 10.75 -1.95 5.56
C LYS A 234 9.94 -3.02 6.29
N GLN A 235 9.42 -2.63 7.43
CA GLN A 235 8.60 -3.46 8.33
C GLN A 235 7.15 -3.51 7.81
N PRO A 236 6.33 -4.51 8.19
CA PRO A 236 4.90 -4.52 7.91
C PRO A 236 4.20 -3.21 8.29
N LEU A 237 4.66 -2.56 9.36
CA LEU A 237 4.19 -1.25 9.80
C LEU A 237 4.30 -0.18 8.71
N PHE A 238 5.36 -0.15 7.90
CA PHE A 238 5.49 0.77 6.76
C PHE A 238 4.37 0.59 5.74
N TYR A 239 4.08 -0.66 5.39
CA TYR A 239 3.04 -0.97 4.42
C TYR A 239 1.66 -0.63 4.97
N THR A 240 1.39 -1.04 6.21
CA THR A 240 0.16 -0.65 6.90
C THR A 240 -0.02 0.86 6.89
N MET A 241 1.01 1.62 7.26
CA MET A 241 0.93 3.08 7.31
C MET A 241 0.60 3.65 5.92
N GLY A 242 1.23 3.14 4.86
CA GLY A 242 0.95 3.57 3.49
C GLY A 242 -0.47 3.33 2.99
N HIS A 243 -1.18 2.32 3.52
CA HIS A 243 -2.61 2.12 3.21
C HIS A 243 -3.50 3.31 3.64
N PHE A 244 -3.01 4.16 4.55
CA PHE A 244 -3.66 5.40 4.97
C PHE A 244 -2.97 6.61 4.36
N THR A 245 -1.65 6.74 4.56
CA THR A 245 -0.95 8.00 4.25
C THR A 245 -0.87 8.29 2.76
N LYS A 246 -0.74 7.25 1.93
CA LYS A 246 -0.64 7.44 0.48
C LYS A 246 -2.00 7.81 -0.13
N PHE A 247 -3.06 7.20 0.38
CA PHE A 247 -4.36 7.20 -0.28
C PHE A 247 -5.35 8.20 0.31
N ILE A 248 -5.15 8.63 1.55
CA ILE A 248 -6.01 9.61 2.22
C ILE A 248 -5.26 10.94 2.28
N ALA A 249 -5.32 11.69 1.17
CA ALA A 249 -4.67 13.00 1.07
C ALA A 249 -5.28 14.03 2.04
N GLY A 250 -4.52 15.08 2.36
CA GLY A 250 -5.05 16.23 3.10
C GLY A 250 -6.27 16.85 2.40
N GLY A 251 -7.29 17.21 3.19
CA GLY A 251 -8.57 17.71 2.68
C GLY A 251 -9.58 16.62 2.31
N SER A 252 -9.22 15.34 2.41
CA SER A 252 -10.18 14.23 2.24
C SER A 252 -11.26 14.31 3.31
N VAL A 253 -12.49 14.00 2.96
CA VAL A 253 -13.65 14.03 3.85
C VAL A 253 -13.98 12.61 4.27
N ARG A 254 -14.02 12.32 5.57
CA ARG A 254 -14.53 11.02 6.03
C ARG A 254 -16.01 10.89 5.65
N ILE A 255 -16.36 9.78 5.02
CA ILE A 255 -17.74 9.44 4.62
C ILE A 255 -18.20 8.17 5.33
N ALA A 256 -19.49 7.85 5.28
CA ALA A 256 -20.03 6.69 5.98
C ALA A 256 -19.55 5.40 5.32
N ALA A 257 -19.26 4.40 6.15
CA ALA A 257 -18.89 3.05 5.77
C ALA A 257 -19.51 2.08 6.78
N ASP A 258 -20.84 1.96 6.74
CA ASP A 258 -21.59 1.20 7.73
C ASP A 258 -21.35 -0.31 7.50
N ASN A 259 -20.62 -0.95 8.42
CA ASN A 259 -20.39 -2.39 8.34
C ASN A 259 -21.50 -3.17 9.06
N LYS A 260 -22.33 -3.89 8.30
CA LYS A 260 -23.45 -4.68 8.85
C LYS A 260 -23.03 -5.97 9.55
N ASN A 261 -21.87 -6.53 9.20
CA ASN A 261 -21.34 -7.74 9.83
C ASN A 261 -19.85 -7.53 10.16
N PRO A 262 -19.51 -7.25 11.43
CA PRO A 262 -18.22 -6.69 11.83
C PRO A 262 -17.05 -7.70 11.85
N ASP A 263 -17.00 -8.60 10.87
CA ASP A 263 -15.85 -9.51 10.67
C ASP A 263 -14.59 -8.72 10.24
N VAL A 264 -14.73 -7.47 9.80
CA VAL A 264 -13.62 -6.59 9.40
C VAL A 264 -13.81 -5.19 9.99
N ASP A 265 -12.70 -4.48 10.19
CA ASP A 265 -12.75 -3.05 10.45
C ASP A 265 -12.70 -2.30 9.10
N ALA A 266 -13.48 -1.23 8.94
CA ALA A 266 -13.50 -0.47 7.70
C ALA A 266 -13.75 1.03 7.92
N LEU A 267 -13.15 1.87 7.08
CA LEU A 267 -13.43 3.31 6.98
C LEU A 267 -13.39 3.76 5.52
N ALA A 268 -14.17 4.79 5.20
CA ALA A 268 -14.19 5.39 3.88
C ALA A 268 -13.97 6.90 3.89
N PHE A 269 -13.35 7.39 2.82
CA PHE A 269 -13.03 8.79 2.61
C PHE A 269 -13.35 9.20 1.16
N LEU A 270 -13.84 10.43 0.99
CA LEU A 270 -13.96 11.11 -0.29
C LEU A 270 -12.79 12.09 -0.44
N LYS A 271 -11.93 11.84 -1.41
CA LYS A 271 -10.77 12.69 -1.71
C LYS A 271 -11.20 14.01 -2.37
N PRO A 272 -10.32 15.05 -2.36
CA PRO A 272 -10.57 16.31 -3.06
C PRO A 272 -10.80 16.18 -4.57
N ASP A 273 -10.26 15.13 -5.21
CA ASP A 273 -10.45 14.81 -6.62
C ASP A 273 -11.76 14.04 -6.91
N ASN A 274 -12.63 13.88 -5.90
CA ASN A 274 -13.86 13.09 -5.90
C ASN A 274 -13.71 11.58 -6.00
N SER A 275 -12.49 11.04 -5.99
CA SER A 275 -12.30 9.61 -5.80
C SER A 275 -12.60 9.19 -4.35
N VAL A 276 -13.07 7.96 -4.19
CA VAL A 276 -13.39 7.31 -2.92
C VAL A 276 -12.30 6.32 -2.57
N VAL A 277 -11.97 6.29 -1.29
CA VAL A 277 -11.02 5.38 -0.66
C VAL A 277 -11.77 4.59 0.39
N VAL A 278 -11.70 3.26 0.36
CA VAL A 278 -12.23 2.38 1.41
C VAL A 278 -11.09 1.53 1.94
N VAL A 279 -10.70 1.75 3.20
CA VAL A 279 -9.68 0.95 3.89
C VAL A 279 -10.39 -0.16 4.66
N ILE A 280 -9.95 -1.40 4.48
CA ILE A 280 -10.53 -2.61 5.08
C ILE A 280 -9.43 -3.42 5.74
N LEU A 281 -9.61 -3.76 7.01
CA LEU A 281 -8.67 -4.57 7.79
C LEU A 281 -9.32 -5.91 8.20
N ASN A 282 -8.76 -7.01 7.69
CA ASN A 282 -9.12 -8.36 8.13
C ASN A 282 -8.09 -8.89 9.13
N ARG A 283 -8.45 -8.83 10.41
CA ARG A 283 -7.64 -9.36 11.52
C ARG A 283 -7.89 -10.84 11.79
N ASN A 284 -8.78 -11.50 11.06
CA ASN A 284 -9.08 -12.90 11.29
C ASN A 284 -7.95 -13.81 10.80
N SER A 285 -7.94 -15.04 11.32
CA SER A 285 -7.11 -16.13 10.81
C SER A 285 -7.72 -16.82 9.57
N PHE A 286 -8.89 -16.37 9.11
CA PHE A 286 -9.60 -16.88 7.93
C PHE A 286 -9.88 -15.79 6.88
N SER A 287 -10.12 -16.21 5.64
CA SER A 287 -10.55 -15.30 4.58
C SER A 287 -11.98 -14.81 4.81
N VAL A 288 -12.26 -13.57 4.43
CA VAL A 288 -13.59 -12.96 4.59
C VAL A 288 -14.12 -12.57 3.21
N ASP A 289 -15.40 -12.85 2.98
CA ASP A 289 -16.11 -12.31 1.81
C ASP A 289 -16.60 -10.90 2.14
N VAL A 290 -16.15 -9.88 1.40
CA VAL A 290 -16.51 -8.48 1.64
C VAL A 290 -17.28 -7.92 0.46
N GLY A 291 -18.48 -7.42 0.72
CA GLY A 291 -19.22 -6.60 -0.24
C GLY A 291 -19.06 -5.11 0.08
N ILE A 292 -18.76 -4.31 -0.92
CA ILE A 292 -18.82 -2.85 -0.84
C ILE A 292 -19.99 -2.40 -1.71
N GLN A 293 -20.95 -1.70 -1.12
CA GLN A 293 -22.09 -1.10 -1.79
C GLN A 293 -21.95 0.42 -1.69
N ASP A 294 -21.61 1.07 -2.80
CA ASP A 294 -21.55 2.52 -2.89
C ASP A 294 -22.88 3.08 -3.44
N THR A 295 -23.30 4.19 -2.85
CA THR A 295 -24.53 4.92 -3.20
C THR A 295 -24.61 5.36 -4.67
N TYR A 296 -23.48 5.52 -5.36
CA TYR A 296 -23.41 6.01 -6.74
C TYR A 296 -22.89 4.98 -7.76
N ARG A 297 -22.06 4.01 -7.35
CA ARG A 297 -21.39 3.07 -8.25
C ARG A 297 -21.96 1.66 -8.25
N GLY A 298 -22.89 1.36 -7.34
CA GLY A 298 -23.39 0.01 -7.15
C GLY A 298 -22.46 -0.77 -6.24
N ALA A 299 -22.24 -2.06 -6.52
CA ALA A 299 -21.50 -2.92 -5.62
C ALA A 299 -20.46 -3.81 -6.28
N VAL A 300 -19.50 -4.19 -5.45
CA VAL A 300 -18.39 -5.09 -5.78
C VAL A 300 -18.18 -6.07 -4.64
N LEU A 301 -17.87 -7.32 -5.00
CA LEU A 301 -17.62 -8.40 -4.04
C LEU A 301 -16.16 -8.83 -4.11
N PHE A 302 -15.54 -8.93 -2.94
CA PHE A 302 -14.19 -9.43 -2.76
C PHE A 302 -14.18 -10.67 -1.88
N LYS A 303 -13.18 -11.53 -2.08
CA LYS A 303 -12.71 -12.45 -1.06
C LYS A 303 -11.30 -12.04 -0.68
N ILE A 304 -11.15 -11.62 0.57
CA ILE A 304 -9.89 -11.10 1.09
C ILE A 304 -9.19 -12.14 1.98
N PRO A 305 -7.86 -12.27 1.90
CA PRO A 305 -7.10 -13.28 2.64
C PRO A 305 -7.11 -12.99 4.15
N PRO A 306 -6.77 -13.97 5.01
CA PRO A 306 -6.59 -13.72 6.44
C PRO A 306 -5.46 -12.72 6.70
N LYS A 307 -5.49 -12.06 7.86
CA LYS A 307 -4.41 -11.20 8.35
C LYS A 307 -3.90 -10.25 7.27
N SER A 308 -4.79 -9.39 6.80
CA SER A 308 -4.59 -8.56 5.61
C SER A 308 -5.24 -7.19 5.75
N ILE A 309 -4.72 -6.23 4.98
CA ILE A 309 -5.26 -4.88 4.85
C ILE A 309 -5.39 -4.53 3.38
N HIS A 310 -6.49 -3.87 3.03
CA HIS A 310 -6.86 -3.52 1.67
C HIS A 310 -7.28 -2.06 1.60
N THR A 311 -6.87 -1.37 0.54
CA THR A 311 -7.38 -0.03 0.20
C THR A 311 -8.00 -0.12 -1.18
N VAL A 312 -9.32 0.05 -1.26
CA VAL A 312 -10.09 0.07 -2.51
C VAL A 312 -10.29 1.52 -2.95
N LEU A 313 -9.90 1.82 -4.18
CA LEU A 313 -9.87 3.14 -4.79
C LEU A 313 -10.77 3.14 -6.03
N TYR A 314 -11.63 4.13 -6.17
CA TYR A 314 -12.53 4.29 -7.32
C TYR A 314 -13.06 5.72 -7.41
N VAL A 315 -13.56 6.15 -8.56
CA VAL A 315 -14.28 7.43 -8.71
C VAL A 315 -15.78 7.21 -8.58
#